data_AF-A1T439-F1
#
_entry.id   AF-A1T439-F1
#
_cell.length_a   1.000
_cell.length_b   1.000
_cell.length_c   1.000
_cell.angle_alpha   90.00
_cell.angle_beta   90.00
_cell.angle_gamma   90.00
#
_symmetry.space_group_name_H-M   'P 1'
#
loop_
_entity.id
_entity.type
_entity.pdbx_description
1 polymer ?
#
loop_
_entity_poly.entity_id
_entity_poly.type
_entity_poly.pdbx_seq_one_letter_code
_entity_poly.pdbx_strand_id
1 'polypeptide(L)'
;MASVGEARPKREVPTWSTGTILYSGSISGDPVSGHDHDLTVCASFSENDGFELAVHDDGHWPVDELHQALWVEPEDVPLLVRALGGGDEDDPVRLMAEGIANGSIRVKTAIPIERVAIFDWFKEKGVPYTSDSRFVSNS
;
A
#
# COMPACT_ATOMS: atom_id res chain seq x y z
N MET A 1 13.14 13.30 26.70
CA MET A 1 12.34 12.20 27.27
C MET A 1 11.61 11.55 26.12
N ALA A 2 12.04 10.36 25.70
CA ALA A 2 11.36 9.61 24.65
C ALA A 2 10.10 8.98 25.27
N SER A 3 8.92 9.27 24.70
CA SER A 3 7.68 8.63 25.14
C SER A 3 7.78 7.14 24.80
N VAL A 4 7.58 6.31 25.83
CA VAL A 4 7.59 4.86 25.74
C VAL A 4 6.28 4.42 25.10
N GLY A 5 6.37 3.94 23.86
CA GLY A 5 5.49 2.97 23.22
C GLY A 5 4.03 2.96 23.66
N GLU A 6 3.29 4.01 23.33
CA GLU A 6 1.84 3.89 23.29
C GLU A 6 1.48 2.91 22.17
N ALA A 7 0.79 1.82 22.51
CA ALA A 7 0.32 0.88 21.50
C ALA A 7 -0.66 1.62 20.59
N ARG A 8 -0.25 1.87 19.34
CA ARG A 8 -1.07 2.58 18.36
C ARG A 8 -2.39 1.83 18.17
N PRO A 9 -3.54 2.52 18.08
CA PRO A 9 -4.84 1.87 17.93
C PRO A 9 -4.85 0.98 16.69
N LYS A 10 -5.45 -0.21 16.81
CA LYS A 10 -5.60 -1.11 15.67
C LYS A 10 -6.52 -0.46 14.64
N ARG A 11 -5.99 -0.19 13.44
CA ARG A 11 -6.74 0.32 12.29
C ARG A 11 -7.34 -0.86 11.54
N GLU A 12 -8.56 -0.70 11.02
CA GLU A 12 -9.20 -1.75 10.20
C GLU A 12 -8.64 -1.70 8.78
N VAL A 13 -8.37 -2.87 8.20
CA VAL A 13 -8.00 -2.96 6.79
C VAL A 13 -9.23 -2.62 5.94
N PRO A 14 -9.20 -1.55 5.12
CA PRO A 14 -10.31 -1.22 4.25
C PRO A 14 -10.54 -2.35 3.24
N THR A 15 -11.80 -2.76 3.10
CA THR A 15 -12.24 -3.78 2.12
C THR A 15 -12.70 -3.15 0.79
N TRP A 16 -12.71 -1.83 0.73
CA TRP A 16 -13.03 -1.03 -0.44
C TRP A 16 -12.27 0.29 -0.34
N SER A 17 -11.84 0.83 -1.48
CA SER A 17 -11.02 2.02 -1.50
C SER A 17 -11.83 3.32 -1.38
N THR A 18 -11.49 4.17 -0.41
CA THR A 18 -11.97 5.56 -0.29
C THR A 18 -10.97 6.59 -0.83
N GLY A 19 -9.73 6.19 -1.10
CA GLY A 19 -8.63 7.07 -1.53
C GLY A 19 -8.47 7.23 -3.05
N THR A 20 -7.44 7.97 -3.46
CA THR A 20 -7.03 8.12 -4.86
C THR A 20 -6.44 6.80 -5.37
N ILE A 21 -6.95 6.29 -6.49
CA ILE A 21 -6.37 5.12 -7.17
C ILE A 21 -5.01 5.53 -7.76
N LEU A 22 -3.95 4.88 -7.29
CA LEU A 22 -2.57 5.09 -7.76
C LEU A 22 -2.18 4.10 -8.86
N TYR A 23 -2.74 2.91 -8.81
CA TYR A 23 -2.48 1.84 -9.76
C TYR A 23 -3.72 0.96 -9.92
N SER A 24 -4.00 0.56 -11.16
CA SER A 24 -4.94 -0.49 -11.50
C SER A 24 -4.29 -1.37 -12.57
N GLY A 25 -4.26 -2.66 -12.34
CA GLY A 25 -3.65 -3.64 -13.23
C GLY A 25 -3.94 -5.05 -12.76
N SER A 26 -3.09 -6.00 -13.13
CA SER A 26 -3.23 -7.39 -12.71
C SER A 26 -1.91 -7.95 -12.18
N ILE A 27 -1.99 -8.99 -11.35
CA ILE A 27 -0.85 -9.83 -10.96
C ILE A 27 -0.94 -11.12 -11.76
N SER A 28 0.10 -11.42 -12.52
CA SER A 28 0.19 -12.63 -13.31
C SER A 28 0.77 -13.80 -12.51
N GLY A 29 0.04 -14.91 -12.55
CA GLY A 29 0.56 -16.23 -12.25
C GLY A 29 0.69 -16.57 -10.77
N ASP A 30 -0.42 -16.73 -10.06
CA ASP A 30 -0.41 -17.61 -8.88
C ASP A 30 -0.13 -19.06 -9.35
N PRO A 31 0.98 -19.70 -8.94
CA PRO A 31 1.28 -21.08 -9.32
C PRO A 31 0.30 -22.11 -8.71
N VAL A 32 -0.50 -21.72 -7.72
CA VAL A 32 -1.45 -22.61 -7.05
C VAL A 32 -2.81 -22.63 -7.77
N SER A 33 -3.33 -21.46 -8.18
CA SER A 33 -4.63 -21.35 -8.85
C SER A 33 -4.54 -21.18 -10.38
N GLY A 34 -3.40 -20.72 -10.91
CA GLY A 34 -3.24 -20.42 -12.34
C GLY A 34 -4.10 -19.24 -12.82
N HIS A 35 -4.59 -18.41 -11.90
CA HIS A 35 -5.45 -17.27 -12.19
C HIS A 35 -4.66 -15.95 -12.11
N ASP A 36 -5.01 -15.02 -12.98
CA ASP A 36 -4.60 -13.62 -12.87
C ASP A 36 -5.53 -12.95 -11.86
N HIS A 37 -4.97 -12.09 -11.01
CA HIS A 37 -5.73 -11.34 -10.02
C HIS A 37 -5.77 -9.87 -10.41
N ASP A 38 -6.91 -9.20 -10.22
CA ASP A 38 -6.99 -7.76 -10.43
C ASP A 38 -6.42 -7.03 -9.22
N LEU A 39 -5.48 -6.13 -9.46
CA LEU A 39 -4.77 -5.38 -8.43
C LEU A 39 -5.16 -3.91 -8.49
N THR A 40 -5.70 -3.41 -7.38
CA THR A 40 -5.95 -1.98 -7.17
C THR A 40 -5.13 -1.47 -6.00
N VAL A 41 -4.37 -0.40 -6.22
CA VAL A 41 -3.65 0.31 -5.15
C VAL A 41 -4.25 1.70 -5.00
N CYS A 42 -4.65 2.04 -3.78
CA CYS A 42 -5.24 3.32 -3.44
C CYS A 42 -4.47 3.96 -2.29
N ALA A 43 -4.41 5.30 -2.27
CA ALA A 43 -3.85 6.03 -1.15
C ALA A 43 -4.74 7.19 -0.71
N SER A 44 -4.68 7.52 0.57
CA SER A 44 -5.28 8.72 1.11
C SER A 44 -4.32 9.41 2.07
N PHE A 45 -4.49 10.72 2.24
CA PHE A 45 -3.70 11.52 3.16
C PHE A 45 -4.59 12.54 3.85
N SER A 46 -4.43 12.65 5.17
CA SER A 46 -4.94 13.76 5.96
C SER A 46 -3.90 14.15 7.01
N GLU A 47 -3.87 15.43 7.39
CA GLU A 47 -2.93 15.91 8.41
C GLU A 47 -3.17 15.25 9.78
N ASN A 48 -4.38 14.75 10.05
CA ASN A 48 -4.75 14.17 11.34
C ASN A 48 -4.56 12.65 11.40
N ASP A 49 -4.75 11.95 10.27
CA ASP A 49 -4.76 10.49 10.22
C ASP A 49 -3.49 9.91 9.58
N GLY A 50 -2.71 10.79 8.94
CA GLY A 50 -1.47 10.46 8.26
C GLY A 50 -1.72 9.99 6.84
N PHE A 51 -0.83 9.15 6.35
CA PHE A 51 -0.90 8.56 5.01
C PHE A 51 -1.33 7.10 5.10
N GLU A 52 -2.29 6.70 4.28
CA GLU A 52 -2.75 5.33 4.11
C GLU A 52 -2.46 4.85 2.69
N LEU A 53 -1.97 3.62 2.56
CA LEU A 53 -1.91 2.88 1.30
C LEU A 53 -2.68 1.58 1.44
N ALA A 54 -3.71 1.39 0.63
CA ALA A 54 -4.50 0.17 0.54
C ALA A 54 -4.18 -0.57 -0.76
N VAL A 55 -4.07 -1.89 -0.67
CA VAL A 55 -3.88 -2.80 -1.80
C VAL A 55 -5.00 -3.84 -1.76
N HIS A 56 -5.73 -3.92 -2.86
CA HIS A 56 -6.81 -4.87 -3.08
C HIS A 56 -6.38 -5.84 -4.18
N ASP A 57 -6.18 -7.09 -3.80
CA ASP A 57 -5.97 -8.21 -4.70
C ASP A 57 -7.31 -8.94 -4.87
N ASP A 58 -8.08 -8.52 -5.88
CA ASP A 58 -9.40 -9.05 -6.22
C ASP A 58 -9.21 -10.40 -6.93
N GLY A 59 -8.99 -11.43 -6.11
CA GLY A 59 -8.94 -12.81 -6.55
C GLY A 59 -10.33 -13.24 -7.00
N HIS A 60 -10.49 -13.69 -8.24
CA HIS A 60 -11.80 -14.18 -8.70
C HIS A 60 -12.10 -15.56 -8.10
N TRP A 61 -13.39 -15.86 -7.91
CA TRP A 61 -13.86 -17.17 -7.45
C TRP A 61 -13.15 -18.32 -8.21
N PRO A 62 -12.58 -19.33 -7.52
CA PRO A 62 -12.79 -19.69 -6.11
C PRO A 62 -11.73 -19.17 -5.12
N VAL A 63 -10.99 -18.11 -5.48
CA VAL A 63 -9.94 -17.53 -4.63
C VAL A 63 -10.55 -16.44 -3.74
N ASP A 64 -10.16 -16.40 -2.47
CA ASP A 64 -10.52 -15.31 -1.55
C ASP A 64 -9.75 -14.03 -1.91
N GLU A 65 -10.39 -12.87 -1.78
CA GLU A 65 -9.72 -11.59 -2.00
C GLU A 65 -8.73 -11.31 -0.85
N LEU A 66 -7.54 -10.81 -1.17
CA LEU A 66 -6.57 -10.35 -0.18
C LEU A 66 -6.54 -8.82 -0.16
N HIS A 67 -6.88 -8.27 1.00
CA HIS A 67 -6.83 -6.83 1.26
C HIS A 67 -5.67 -6.56 2.22
N GLN A 68 -4.84 -5.57 1.89
CA GLN A 68 -3.74 -5.15 2.74
C GLN A 68 -3.74 -3.63 2.87
N ALA A 69 -3.30 -3.13 4.02
CA ALA A 69 -3.08 -1.70 4.19
C ALA A 69 -1.81 -1.43 4.98
N LEU A 70 -1.20 -0.28 4.70
CA LEU A 70 -0.16 0.32 5.51
C LEU A 70 -0.54 1.76 5.88
N TRP A 71 -0.07 2.18 7.06
CA TRP A 71 -0.27 3.52 7.57
C TRP A 71 1.05 4.13 8.02
N VAL A 72 1.30 5.34 7.56
CA VAL A 72 2.36 6.22 8.07
C VAL A 72 1.67 7.27 8.94
N GLU A 73 2.06 7.36 10.20
CA GLU A 73 1.44 8.31 11.14
C GLU A 73 1.77 9.75 10.74
N PRO A 74 0.92 10.73 11.13
CA PRO A 74 1.13 12.14 10.82
C PRO A 74 2.55 12.65 11.10
N GLU A 75 3.15 12.26 12.23
CA GLU A 75 4.50 12.68 12.61
C GLU A 75 5.60 12.12 11.70
N ASP A 76 5.34 11.02 11.02
CA ASP A 76 6.27 10.30 10.15
C ASP A 76 6.07 10.68 8.65
N VAL A 77 4.97 11.37 8.30
CA VAL A 77 4.67 11.81 6.92
C VAL A 77 5.80 12.66 6.29
N PRO A 78 6.45 13.61 6.99
CA PRO A 78 7.58 14.34 6.41
C PRO A 78 8.74 13.43 5.99
N LEU A 79 8.94 12.28 6.66
CA LEU A 79 9.96 11.30 6.26
C LEU A 79 9.55 10.58 4.97
N LEU A 80 8.25 10.24 4.84
CA LEU A 80 7.70 9.68 3.60
C LEU A 80 7.89 10.63 2.42
N VAL A 81 7.50 11.90 2.57
CA VAL A 81 7.60 12.92 1.52
C VAL A 81 9.04 13.09 1.05
N ARG A 82 10.00 13.15 1.99
CA ARG A 82 11.44 13.20 1.66
C ARG A 82 11.93 11.93 0.98
N ALA A 83 11.47 10.74 1.40
CA ALA A 83 11.82 9.47 0.77
C ALA A 83 11.29 9.37 -0.68
N LEU A 84 10.16 10.03 -0.96
CA LEU A 84 9.58 10.19 -2.30
C LEU A 84 10.28 11.30 -3.13
N GLY A 85 11.20 12.06 -2.53
CA GLY A 85 11.95 13.12 -3.20
C GLY A 85 11.26 14.49 -3.24
N GLY A 86 10.20 14.68 -2.46
CA GLY A 86 9.49 15.96 -2.33
C GLY A 86 10.02 16.86 -1.21
N GLY A 87 9.49 18.09 -1.17
CA GLY A 87 9.65 19.03 -0.05
C GLY A 87 8.52 18.91 0.97
N ASP A 88 8.71 19.45 2.17
CA ASP A 88 7.80 19.23 3.33
C ASP A 88 6.32 19.67 3.12
N GLU A 89 6.01 20.43 2.06
CA GLU A 89 4.64 20.85 1.69
C GLU A 89 4.03 20.04 0.53
N ASP A 90 4.77 19.08 -0.05
CA ASP A 90 4.29 18.28 -1.17
C ASP A 90 3.29 17.20 -0.70
N ASP A 91 2.25 16.99 -1.50
CA ASP A 91 1.27 15.93 -1.28
C ASP A 91 1.91 14.53 -1.46
N PRO A 92 1.98 13.70 -0.39
CA PRO A 92 2.56 12.36 -0.47
C PRO A 92 1.79 11.43 -1.42
N VAL A 93 0.48 11.63 -1.61
CA VAL A 93 -0.34 10.83 -2.54
C VAL A 93 0.08 11.11 -3.98
N ARG A 94 0.22 12.40 -4.35
CA ARG A 94 0.71 12.81 -5.67
C ARG A 94 2.11 12.27 -5.95
N LEU A 95 3.03 12.41 -4.99
CA LEU A 95 4.42 11.95 -5.15
C LEU A 95 4.50 10.41 -5.30
N MET A 96 3.71 9.66 -4.54
CA MET A 96 3.61 8.20 -4.70
C MET A 96 3.09 7.83 -6.08
N ALA A 97 2.04 8.51 -6.57
CA ALA A 97 1.49 8.30 -7.91
C ALA A 97 2.56 8.54 -9.00
N GLU A 98 3.33 9.63 -8.89
CA GLU A 98 4.41 9.94 -9.81
C GLU A 98 5.52 8.88 -9.78
N GLY A 99 5.90 8.42 -8.59
CA GLY A 99 6.88 7.35 -8.40
C GLY A 99 6.46 6.02 -9.02
N ILE A 100 5.17 5.67 -8.92
CA ILE A 100 4.61 4.49 -9.59
C ILE A 100 4.61 4.69 -11.11
N ALA A 101 4.11 5.83 -11.60
CA ALA A 101 3.97 6.11 -13.02
C ALA A 101 5.33 6.14 -13.76
N ASN A 102 6.38 6.64 -13.10
CA ASN A 102 7.73 6.69 -13.66
C ASN A 102 8.56 5.41 -13.41
N GLY A 103 8.00 4.43 -12.69
CA GLY A 103 8.63 3.13 -12.41
C GLY A 103 9.70 3.14 -11.33
N SER A 104 9.89 4.25 -10.60
CA SER A 104 10.80 4.31 -9.44
C SER A 104 10.25 3.57 -8.21
N ILE A 105 8.93 3.36 -8.16
CA ILE A 105 8.24 2.56 -7.14
C ILE A 105 7.58 1.38 -7.85
N ARG A 106 8.02 0.16 -7.51
CA ARG A 106 7.46 -1.06 -8.10
C ARG A 106 6.23 -1.49 -7.34
N VAL A 107 5.10 -1.57 -8.03
CA VAL A 107 3.86 -2.08 -7.45
C VAL A 107 3.89 -3.60 -7.30
N LYS A 108 4.53 -4.29 -8.24
CA LYS A 108 4.66 -5.75 -8.29
C LYS A 108 6.05 -6.21 -8.75
N THR A 109 6.40 -7.47 -8.47
CA THR A 109 7.66 -8.11 -8.91
C THR A 109 7.61 -8.55 -10.37
N ALA A 110 8.76 -9.01 -10.91
CA ALA A 110 8.86 -9.58 -12.24
C ALA A 110 8.80 -11.13 -12.22
N ILE A 111 8.32 -11.67 -13.35
CA ILE A 111 8.11 -13.06 -13.81
C ILE A 111 9.19 -14.07 -13.35
N PRO A 112 8.85 -15.35 -13.05
CA PRO A 112 7.65 -16.08 -13.50
C PRO A 112 6.38 -15.89 -12.69
N ILE A 113 6.46 -15.43 -11.44
CA ILE A 113 5.32 -15.26 -10.52
C ILE A 113 5.36 -13.83 -10.01
N GLU A 114 4.32 -13.05 -10.27
CA GLU A 114 4.20 -11.70 -9.76
C GLU A 114 3.63 -11.72 -8.32
N ARG A 115 4.10 -10.80 -7.48
CA ARG A 115 3.51 -10.54 -6.16
C ARG A 115 3.46 -9.04 -5.93
N VAL A 116 2.60 -8.59 -5.03
CA VAL A 116 2.60 -7.20 -4.51
C VAL A 116 3.96 -6.89 -3.90
N ALA A 117 4.59 -5.81 -4.37
CA ALA A 117 5.93 -5.37 -3.98
C ALA A 117 5.97 -3.94 -3.43
N ILE A 118 4.86 -3.19 -3.49
CA ILE A 118 4.86 -1.78 -3.08
C ILE A 118 5.25 -1.59 -1.60
N PHE A 119 4.95 -2.56 -0.73
CA PHE A 119 5.37 -2.50 0.68
C PHE A 119 6.87 -2.73 0.87
N ASP A 120 7.53 -3.46 -0.04
CA ASP A 120 8.99 -3.65 0.01
C ASP A 120 9.70 -2.30 -0.13
N TRP A 121 9.15 -1.36 -0.92
CA TRP A 121 9.69 -0.01 -1.08
C TRP A 121 9.73 0.78 0.25
N PHE A 122 8.66 0.71 1.07
CA PHE A 122 8.63 1.41 2.36
C PHE A 122 9.73 0.91 3.30
N LYS A 123 9.91 -0.41 3.33
CA LYS A 123 10.97 -1.06 4.11
C LYS A 123 12.37 -0.68 3.60
N GLU A 124 12.58 -0.65 2.29
CA GLU A 124 13.85 -0.25 1.67
C GLU A 124 14.21 1.21 1.96
N LYS A 125 13.21 2.10 2.00
CA LYS A 125 13.40 3.53 2.30
C LYS A 125 13.49 3.86 3.78
N GLY A 126 13.18 2.90 4.66
CA GLY A 126 13.20 3.11 6.11
C GLY A 126 12.13 4.10 6.59
N VAL A 127 11.01 4.21 5.86
CA VAL A 127 9.86 5.00 6.31
C VAL A 127 9.16 4.23 7.43
N PRO A 128 8.92 4.82 8.62
CA PRO A 128 8.15 4.15 9.66
C PRO A 128 6.70 3.94 9.22
N TYR A 129 6.19 2.71 9.35
CA TYR A 129 4.79 2.40 9.07
C TYR A 129 4.28 1.26 9.93
N THR A 130 2.95 1.17 10.06
CA THR A 130 2.25 -0.03 10.52
C THR A 130 1.49 -0.64 9.35
N SER A 131 1.19 -1.93 9.40
CA SER A 131 0.44 -2.61 8.33
C SER A 131 -0.38 -3.77 8.88
N ASP A 132 -1.50 -4.08 8.23
CA ASP A 132 -2.33 -5.25 8.53
C ASP A 132 -2.90 -5.83 7.22
N SER A 133 -3.46 -7.03 7.28
CA SER A 133 -4.04 -7.73 6.13
C SER A 133 -5.28 -8.53 6.51
N ARG A 134 -6.19 -8.73 5.56
CA ARG A 134 -7.42 -9.50 5.74
C ARG A 134 -7.80 -10.23 4.46
N PHE A 135 -8.31 -11.45 4.62
CA PHE A 135 -8.97 -12.20 3.55
C PHE A 135 -10.48 -11.94 3.55
N VAL A 136 -11.07 -11.79 2.37
CA VAL A 136 -12.52 -11.69 2.15
C VAL A 136 -12.96 -12.90 1.33
N SER A 137 -13.90 -13.68 1.87
CA SER A 137 -14.39 -14.90 1.24
C SER A 137 -15.29 -14.58 0.06
N ASN A 138 -15.04 -15.23 -1.09
CA ASN A 138 -15.87 -15.11 -2.30
C ASN A 138 -16.99 -16.15 -2.38
N SER A 139 -17.27 -16.83 -1.26
CA SER A 139 -18.28 -17.90 -1.08
C SER A 139 -19.72 -17.42 -0.94
#